data_AF-A0A941IVC7-F1
#
_entry.id   AF-A0A941IVC7-F1
#
_cell.length_a   1.000
_cell.length_b   1.000
_cell.length_c   1.000
_cell.angle_alpha   90.00
_cell.angle_beta   90.00
_cell.angle_gamma   90.00
#
_symmetry.space_group_name_H-M   'P 1'
#
loop_
_entity.id
_entity.type
_entity.pdbx_description
1 polymer ?
#
loop_
_entity_poly.entity_id
_entity_poly.type
_entity_poly.pdbx_seq_one_letter_code
_entity_poly.pdbx_strand_id
1 'polypeptide(L)'
;MSEWTAPSGLRGEGRQITVSLSMLGEGDYNCPMSNAMRARRLYPMKRTQRELFDDFTNGFIMEELDRRDTGSAHSPRMAESRQSRAHEGVEAWTRHAAATYLEAFPAVADEVPLIPAEAPWSLEWTLRRPDRRGARMYRLTLWGRCLQSIDGSYREFRWPSNSLGNRRRRRHSAAERAMAAFVTAWSQPGPTPRRVRVVEFGFLDGRPDPTPLFDGTPEEARVLFNAEALDVLSTAVDGGEYSPGRACRSCRFTAVCPAVPKIGGLLGVQARDRPLRTWSPTSARSYRECPARSYLRASMLPVDEAVERNASAERGRAVHDYLAACHKTVPHNACGLVVPDVWLGNYALADDQHVLGSELLRFHAEVCPMLYVESSEDVRVEPSLVYLDEEASSRVLVQPDLLYRDGDSWVWREVKTSARRRRFQDLLWDYPQLALGLELLGRGALDGSPARSRVELEVLRPGGADLITLDPFSPGTRQAARDVVRRLVAPWREDDLFIATPGAHCSACEVARWCPSRQQCDAISGDAR
;
A
#
# COMPACT_ATOMS: atom_id res chain seq x y z
N MET A 1 17.89 30.68 -8.19
CA MET A 1 17.30 29.35 -7.95
C MET A 1 16.74 29.34 -6.54
N SER A 2 15.47 28.95 -6.38
CA SER A 2 14.62 29.31 -5.24
C SER A 2 14.93 28.55 -3.96
N GLU A 3 14.95 29.28 -2.85
CA GLU A 3 14.93 28.75 -1.48
C GLU A 3 13.71 27.81 -1.31
N TRP A 4 13.94 26.63 -0.74
CA TRP A 4 12.85 25.69 -0.49
C TRP A 4 11.87 26.34 0.50
N THR A 5 10.61 26.51 0.09
CA THR A 5 9.57 27.17 0.90
C THR A 5 8.51 26.16 1.28
N ALA A 6 8.14 26.13 2.57
CA ALA A 6 7.11 25.21 3.03
C ALA A 6 5.75 25.53 2.39
N PRO A 7 5.01 24.52 1.89
CA PRO A 7 3.64 24.71 1.46
C PRO A 7 2.76 25.31 2.56
N SER A 8 1.78 26.12 2.17
CA SER A 8 0.82 26.72 3.09
C SER A 8 0.06 25.68 3.92
N GLY A 9 -0.25 25.99 5.18
CA GLY A 9 -1.00 25.09 6.07
C GLY A 9 -0.15 24.05 6.80
N LEU A 10 1.17 24.15 6.71
CA LEU A 10 2.15 23.36 7.45
C LEU A 10 2.86 24.18 8.52
N ARG A 11 3.34 23.52 9.57
CA ARG A 11 4.21 24.07 10.62
C ARG A 11 5.45 23.20 10.81
N GLY A 12 6.54 23.82 11.26
CA GLY A 12 7.82 23.17 11.54
C GLY A 12 8.98 24.10 11.20
N GLU A 13 10.12 23.93 11.85
CA GLU A 13 11.27 24.84 11.68
C GLU A 13 12.11 24.52 10.44
N GLY A 14 12.06 23.29 9.91
CA GLY A 14 12.82 22.88 8.72
C GLY A 14 14.35 22.90 8.86
N ARG A 15 14.90 23.31 10.01
CA ARG A 15 16.36 23.41 10.28
C ARG A 15 17.05 22.07 10.52
N GLN A 16 16.25 21.04 10.83
CA GLN A 16 16.68 19.65 10.95
C GLN A 16 16.05 18.84 9.83
N ILE A 17 16.88 18.05 9.15
CA ILE A 17 16.45 17.08 8.15
C ILE A 17 16.65 15.68 8.72
N THR A 18 15.57 14.91 8.85
CA THR A 18 15.58 13.53 9.30
C THR A 18 15.13 12.62 8.17
N VAL A 19 16.03 11.82 7.60
CA VAL A 19 15.65 10.83 6.59
C VAL A 19 15.53 9.46 7.25
N SER A 20 14.35 8.86 7.12
CA SER A 20 14.14 7.47 7.49
C SER A 20 14.36 6.58 6.28
N LEU A 21 14.85 5.37 6.52
CA LEU A 21 15.09 4.34 5.50
C LEU A 21 13.92 4.15 4.52
N SER A 22 12.68 4.17 5.01
CA SER A 22 11.45 4.05 4.21
C SER A 22 11.20 5.17 3.19
N MET A 23 11.96 6.28 3.24
CA MET A 23 11.87 7.38 2.28
C MET A 23 12.68 7.12 0.99
N LEU A 24 13.54 6.11 0.98
CA LEU A 24 14.37 5.74 -0.18
C LEU A 24 13.71 4.70 -1.10
N GLY A 25 12.45 4.36 -0.84
CA GLY A 25 11.71 3.40 -1.65
C GLY A 25 11.26 3.95 -2.99
N GLU A 26 11.28 3.09 -4.01
CA GLU A 26 10.79 3.41 -5.35
C GLU A 26 9.33 2.93 -5.56
N GLY A 27 8.66 3.49 -6.57
CA GLY A 27 7.36 3.05 -7.07
C GLY A 27 6.13 3.79 -6.48
N ASP A 28 4.93 3.25 -6.77
CA ASP A 28 3.62 3.89 -6.53
C ASP A 28 3.28 4.20 -5.07
N TYR A 29 4.07 3.68 -4.12
CA TYR A 29 3.94 3.95 -2.69
C TYR A 29 4.77 5.14 -2.22
N ASN A 30 5.52 5.78 -3.13
CA ASN A 30 6.32 6.94 -2.84
C ASN A 30 5.70 8.23 -3.41
N CYS A 31 5.73 9.31 -2.63
CA CYS A 31 5.39 10.65 -3.08
C CYS A 31 6.58 11.57 -2.71
N PRO A 32 7.38 12.04 -3.69
CA PRO A 32 8.61 12.80 -3.43
C PRO A 32 8.38 14.01 -2.53
N MET A 33 7.32 14.78 -2.79
CA MET A 33 6.98 15.94 -1.97
C MET A 33 6.58 15.54 -0.53
N SER A 34 5.86 14.43 -0.35
CA SER A 34 5.54 13.92 1.00
C SER A 34 6.81 13.52 1.76
N ASN A 35 7.79 12.90 1.09
CA ASN A 35 9.07 12.56 1.71
C ASN A 35 9.84 13.79 2.16
N ALA A 36 9.97 14.81 1.30
CA ALA A 36 10.64 16.05 1.66
C ALA A 36 9.97 16.75 2.85
N MET A 37 8.63 16.81 2.87
CA MET A 37 7.89 17.37 3.99
C MET A 37 8.07 16.56 5.29
N ARG A 38 8.10 15.22 5.21
CA ARG A 38 8.42 14.36 6.38
C ARG A 38 9.85 14.57 6.84
N ALA A 39 10.80 14.64 5.91
CA ALA A 39 12.22 14.77 6.19
C ALA A 39 12.51 16.09 6.94
N ARG A 40 11.84 17.17 6.56
CA ARG A 40 11.92 18.48 7.23
C ARG A 40 11.10 18.58 8.52
N ARG A 41 10.56 17.46 9.00
CA ARG A 41 9.72 17.36 10.20
C ARG A 41 8.55 18.35 10.18
N LEU A 42 7.91 18.51 9.03
CA LEU A 42 6.71 19.33 8.91
C LEU A 42 5.47 18.56 9.33
N TYR A 43 4.51 19.31 9.84
CA TYR A 43 3.22 18.81 10.28
C TYR A 43 2.10 19.71 9.76
N PRO A 44 0.94 19.16 9.41
CA PRO A 44 -0.26 19.99 9.20
C PRO A 44 -0.55 20.84 10.44
N MET A 45 -1.00 22.08 10.22
CA MET A 45 -1.43 22.95 11.33
C MET A 45 -2.63 22.36 12.06
N LYS A 46 -3.61 21.83 11.31
CA LYS A 46 -4.78 21.15 11.86
C LYS A 46 -4.44 19.68 12.09
N ARG A 47 -4.48 19.23 13.34
CA ARG A 47 -4.39 17.80 13.67
C ARG A 47 -5.69 17.10 13.29
N THR A 48 -5.58 15.98 12.60
CA THR A 48 -6.68 15.03 12.48
C THR A 48 -6.87 14.32 13.81
N GLN A 49 -8.10 13.86 14.06
CA GLN A 49 -8.33 12.95 15.17
C GLN A 49 -7.57 11.63 14.96
N ARG A 50 -7.31 10.94 16.07
CA ARG A 50 -6.62 9.64 16.09
C ARG A 50 -7.65 8.53 16.00
N GLU A 51 -7.29 7.47 15.27
CA GLU A 51 -8.02 6.21 15.29
C GLU A 51 -7.94 5.53 16.66
N LEU A 52 -8.89 4.65 16.95
CA LEU A 52 -8.86 3.82 18.15
C LEU A 52 -7.67 2.84 18.14
N PHE A 53 -7.42 2.24 16.99
CA PHE A 53 -6.32 1.28 16.80
C PHE A 53 -5.11 1.94 16.14
N ASP A 54 -3.91 1.47 16.53
CA ASP A 54 -2.66 1.89 15.88
C ASP A 54 -2.59 1.40 14.43
N ASP A 55 -2.11 2.25 13.52
CA ASP A 55 -1.87 1.90 12.13
C ASP A 55 -0.46 1.30 11.91
N PHE A 56 0.40 1.34 12.94
CA PHE A 56 1.76 0.82 12.90
C PHE A 56 1.90 -0.57 13.54
N THR A 57 1.41 -1.59 12.83
CA THR A 57 1.36 -2.98 13.31
C THR A 57 2.72 -3.54 13.75
N ASN A 58 3.78 -3.25 13.00
CA ASN A 58 5.10 -3.77 13.35
C ASN A 58 5.67 -3.22 14.67
N GLY A 59 5.15 -2.09 15.18
CA GLY A 59 5.52 -1.55 16.49
C GLY A 59 5.22 -2.55 17.61
N PHE A 60 4.04 -3.17 17.57
CA PHE A 60 3.63 -4.18 18.55
C PHE A 60 4.56 -5.39 18.61
N ILE A 61 5.17 -5.78 17.49
CA ILE A 61 6.14 -6.89 17.49
C ILE A 61 7.43 -6.47 18.20
N MET A 62 7.93 -5.27 17.95
CA MET A 62 9.14 -4.80 18.63
C MET A 62 8.92 -4.66 20.13
N GLU A 63 7.76 -4.17 20.55
CA GLU A 63 7.35 -4.14 21.96
C GLU A 63 7.26 -5.55 22.56
N GLU A 64 6.65 -6.50 21.85
CA GLU A 64 6.52 -7.89 22.27
C GLU A 64 7.90 -8.57 22.45
N LEU A 65 8.85 -8.32 21.54
CA LEU A 65 10.22 -8.82 21.61
C LEU A 65 11.02 -8.14 22.74
N ASP A 66 10.92 -6.81 22.88
CA ASP A 66 11.58 -6.07 23.97
C ASP A 66 11.15 -6.57 25.35
N ARG A 67 9.85 -6.86 25.51
CA ARG A 67 9.29 -7.38 26.77
C ARG A 67 9.84 -8.78 27.10
N ARG A 68 10.10 -9.63 26.10
CA ARG A 68 10.71 -10.95 26.30
C ARG A 68 12.19 -10.84 26.66
N ASP A 69 12.92 -9.93 26.02
CA ASP A 69 14.35 -9.75 26.24
C ASP A 69 14.65 -9.11 27.61
N THR A 70 13.82 -8.16 28.07
CA THR A 70 14.04 -7.40 29.31
C THR A 70 13.30 -7.96 30.52
N GLY A 71 12.33 -8.87 30.32
CA GLY A 71 11.39 -9.32 31.35
C GLY A 71 10.44 -8.22 31.87
N SER A 72 10.52 -7.00 31.33
CA SER A 72 9.73 -5.84 31.74
C SER A 72 8.65 -5.54 30.70
N ALA A 73 7.43 -5.26 31.17
CA ALA A 73 6.35 -4.75 30.32
C ALA A 73 6.62 -3.36 29.74
N HIS A 74 7.73 -2.70 30.13
CA HIS A 74 8.06 -1.34 29.73
C HIS A 74 9.28 -1.32 28.81
N SER A 75 9.06 -1.24 27.50
CA SER A 75 10.10 -0.82 26.57
C SER A 75 10.26 0.71 26.65
N PRO A 76 11.46 1.24 26.98
CA PRO A 76 11.73 2.68 26.90
C PRO A 76 11.75 3.19 25.44
N ARG A 77 11.83 2.29 24.45
CA ARG A 77 11.96 2.64 23.02
C ARG A 77 10.68 3.18 22.36
N MET A 78 9.51 3.00 22.98
CA MET A 78 8.21 3.44 22.44
C MET A 78 7.32 4.17 23.46
N ALA A 79 7.92 4.82 24.47
CA ALA A 79 7.20 5.49 25.55
C ALA A 79 6.20 6.60 25.10
N GLU A 80 6.30 7.10 23.87
CA GLU A 80 5.36 8.09 23.31
C GLU A 80 4.06 7.48 22.72
N SER A 81 3.97 6.15 22.56
CA SER A 81 2.84 5.43 21.93
C SER A 81 1.82 4.84 22.92
N ARG A 82 1.92 5.20 24.21
CA ARG A 82 1.29 4.54 25.36
C ARG A 82 -0.25 4.50 25.43
N GLN A 83 -0.98 4.80 24.36
CA GLN A 83 -2.46 4.81 24.36
C GLN A 83 -3.10 4.06 23.19
N SER A 84 -2.33 3.48 22.27
CA SER A 84 -2.91 2.80 21.12
C SER A 84 -3.26 1.35 21.44
N ARG A 85 -4.49 0.96 21.11
CA ARG A 85 -4.99 -0.40 21.25
C ARG A 85 -4.65 -1.19 19.99
N ALA A 86 -4.32 -2.48 20.12
CA ALA A 86 -4.25 -3.37 18.98
C ALA A 86 -5.64 -3.97 18.70
N HIS A 87 -5.98 -4.16 17.43
CA HIS A 87 -7.11 -5.00 17.04
C HIS A 87 -6.77 -6.47 17.32
N GLU A 88 -7.74 -7.29 17.72
CA GLU A 88 -7.53 -8.69 18.13
C GLU A 88 -6.75 -9.54 17.11
N GLY A 89 -6.99 -9.32 15.81
CA GLY A 89 -6.24 -10.01 14.76
C GLY A 89 -4.80 -9.51 14.58
N VAL A 90 -4.52 -8.25 14.92
CA VAL A 90 -3.14 -7.75 15.01
C VAL A 90 -2.45 -8.37 16.22
N GLU A 91 -3.12 -8.53 17.36
CA GLU A 91 -2.57 -9.23 18.54
C GLU A 91 -2.24 -10.70 18.25
N ALA A 92 -3.14 -11.40 17.56
CA ALA A 92 -2.91 -12.78 17.11
C ALA A 92 -1.69 -12.89 16.19
N TRP A 93 -1.59 -11.99 15.20
CA TRP A 93 -0.44 -11.92 14.31
C TRP A 93 0.85 -11.55 15.04
N THR A 94 0.82 -10.58 15.97
CA THR A 94 1.99 -10.17 16.76
C THR A 94 2.57 -11.34 17.56
N ARG A 95 1.72 -12.16 18.19
CA ARG A 95 2.16 -13.37 18.91
C ARG A 95 2.83 -14.39 17.99
N HIS A 96 2.23 -14.64 16.81
CA HIS A 96 2.81 -15.51 15.78
C HIS A 96 4.18 -14.97 15.35
N ALA A 97 4.23 -13.71 14.93
CA ALA A 97 5.43 -13.06 14.42
C ALA A 97 6.59 -13.06 15.43
N ALA A 98 6.31 -12.82 16.72
CA ALA A 98 7.31 -12.88 17.78
C ALA A 98 7.82 -14.31 18.02
N ALA A 99 6.95 -15.32 18.03
CA ALA A 99 7.36 -16.71 18.17
C ALA A 99 8.24 -17.14 16.98
N THR A 100 7.77 -16.86 15.76
CA THR A 100 8.48 -17.12 14.51
C THR A 100 9.83 -16.43 14.44
N TYR A 101 9.96 -15.20 14.96
CA TYR A 101 11.26 -14.51 15.05
C TYR A 101 12.24 -15.24 15.98
N LEU A 102 11.79 -15.72 17.14
CA LEU A 102 12.65 -16.42 18.09
C LEU A 102 13.09 -17.78 17.57
N GLU A 103 12.23 -18.48 16.83
CA GLU A 103 12.57 -19.72 16.12
C GLU A 103 13.61 -19.48 15.01
N ALA A 104 13.51 -18.35 14.30
CA ALA A 104 14.42 -17.99 13.21
C ALA A 104 15.82 -17.62 13.70
N PHE A 105 15.94 -17.12 14.93
CA PHE A 105 17.17 -16.63 15.52
C PHE A 105 17.39 -17.22 16.91
N PRO A 106 17.60 -18.56 17.02
CA PRO A 106 17.83 -19.20 18.29
C PRO A 106 19.16 -18.71 18.90
N ALA A 107 19.26 -18.73 20.23
CA ALA A 107 20.54 -18.54 20.89
C ALA A 107 21.44 -19.76 20.59
N VAL A 108 22.48 -19.58 19.79
CA VAL A 108 23.46 -20.62 19.47
C VAL A 108 24.65 -20.48 20.42
N ALA A 109 25.05 -21.58 21.06
CA ALA A 109 26.09 -21.57 22.10
C ALA A 109 27.47 -21.07 21.60
N ASP A 110 27.77 -21.27 20.32
CA ASP A 110 29.06 -20.96 19.70
C ASP A 110 29.09 -19.65 18.90
N GLU A 111 27.97 -18.93 18.83
CA GLU A 111 27.91 -17.60 18.19
C GLU A 111 28.08 -16.49 19.23
N VAL A 112 28.66 -15.35 18.80
CA VAL A 112 28.78 -14.17 19.67
C VAL A 112 27.38 -13.72 20.09
N PRO A 113 27.04 -13.73 21.40
CA PRO A 113 25.71 -13.36 21.85
C PRO A 113 25.38 -11.92 21.45
N LEU A 114 24.23 -11.75 20.80
CA LEU A 114 23.70 -10.45 20.40
C LEU A 114 22.64 -9.99 21.39
N ILE A 115 22.79 -8.77 21.89
CA ILE A 115 21.81 -8.10 22.75
C ILE A 115 21.14 -6.95 22.00
N PRO A 116 19.87 -6.62 22.31
CA PRO A 116 19.24 -5.41 21.80
C PRO A 116 20.04 -4.17 22.19
N ALA A 117 20.27 -3.27 21.22
CA ALA A 117 20.81 -1.95 21.55
C ALA A 117 19.84 -1.21 22.50
N GLU A 118 20.34 -0.29 23.33
CA GLU A 118 19.49 0.42 24.31
C GLU A 118 18.51 1.40 23.63
N ALA A 119 18.93 2.01 22.52
CA ALA A 119 18.14 2.95 21.73
C ALA A 119 18.09 2.53 20.26
N PRO A 120 17.08 2.96 19.47
CA PRO A 120 17.11 2.82 18.03
C PRO A 120 18.32 3.54 17.44
N TRP A 121 19.00 2.91 16.48
CA TRP A 121 20.17 3.51 15.86
C TRP A 121 19.81 4.70 14.98
N SER A 122 20.52 5.81 15.23
CA SER A 122 20.48 7.00 14.40
C SER A 122 21.89 7.57 14.22
N LEU A 123 22.12 8.19 13.07
CA LEU A 123 23.35 8.90 12.76
C LEU A 123 23.02 10.38 12.59
N GLU A 124 23.70 11.23 13.36
CA GLU A 124 23.47 12.67 13.38
C GLU A 124 24.75 13.42 13.05
N TRP A 125 24.63 14.46 12.23
CA TRP A 125 25.73 15.41 12.01
C TRP A 125 25.21 16.83 11.89
N THR A 126 26.03 17.77 12.34
CA THR A 126 25.73 19.20 12.34
C THR A 126 26.70 19.93 11.42
N LEU A 127 26.17 20.78 10.55
CA LEU A 127 26.93 21.66 9.68
C LEU A 127 27.32 22.94 10.43
N ARG A 128 28.51 23.48 10.11
CA ARG A 128 28.99 24.75 10.68
C ARG A 128 28.09 25.93 10.30
N ARG A 129 27.57 25.93 9.08
CA ARG A 129 26.60 26.89 8.53
C ARG A 129 25.45 26.11 7.89
N PRO A 130 24.23 26.66 7.87
CA PRO A 130 23.13 26.05 7.12
C PRO A 130 23.51 25.83 5.65
N ASP A 131 23.07 24.72 5.06
CA ASP A 131 23.23 24.46 3.64
C ASP A 131 22.19 25.24 2.80
N ARG A 132 22.17 25.01 1.48
CA ARG A 132 21.20 25.63 0.55
C ARG A 132 19.72 25.34 0.90
N ARG A 133 19.45 24.36 1.76
CA ARG A 133 18.12 23.95 2.20
C ARG A 133 17.71 24.62 3.51
N GLY A 134 18.58 25.47 4.07
CA GLY A 134 18.44 26.06 5.39
C GLY A 134 18.70 25.08 6.54
N ALA A 135 19.14 23.86 6.25
CA ALA A 135 19.33 22.82 7.25
C ALA A 135 20.72 22.93 7.87
N ARG A 136 20.77 22.81 9.20
CA ARG A 136 22.02 22.79 9.97
C ARG A 136 22.29 21.42 10.59
N MET A 137 21.27 20.60 10.72
CA MET A 137 21.38 19.26 11.32
C MET A 137 20.73 18.22 10.43
N TYR A 138 21.43 17.11 10.25
CA TYR A 138 20.94 15.95 9.54
C TYR A 138 20.90 14.75 10.46
N ARG A 139 19.88 13.93 10.29
CA ARG A 139 19.68 12.67 11.00
C ARG A 139 19.29 11.59 10.00
N LEU A 140 19.96 10.45 10.04
CA LEU A 140 19.54 9.23 9.38
C LEU A 140 18.99 8.27 10.44
N THR A 141 17.83 7.67 10.18
CA THR A 141 17.21 6.71 11.10
C THR A 141 16.88 5.39 10.43
N LEU A 142 17.10 4.30 11.18
CA LEU A 142 16.62 2.97 10.84
C LEU A 142 15.42 2.61 11.71
N TRP A 143 14.54 1.79 11.16
CA TRP A 143 13.46 1.18 11.91
C TRP A 143 13.48 -0.33 11.71
N GLY A 144 13.55 -1.09 12.82
CA GLY A 144 13.73 -2.54 12.85
C GLY A 144 14.44 -2.98 14.13
N ARG A 145 14.96 -4.21 14.18
CA ARG A 145 15.71 -4.71 15.35
C ARG A 145 17.18 -4.33 15.23
N CYS A 146 17.68 -3.54 16.17
CA CYS A 146 19.08 -3.16 16.28
C CYS A 146 19.75 -4.01 17.37
N LEU A 147 20.75 -4.82 17.01
CA LEU A 147 21.43 -5.78 17.87
C LEU A 147 22.94 -5.57 17.86
N GLN A 148 23.60 -5.77 18.99
CA GLN A 148 25.05 -5.66 19.09
C GLN A 148 25.63 -6.76 19.99
N SER A 149 26.87 -7.13 19.75
CA SER A 149 27.62 -7.96 20.70
C SER A 149 27.92 -7.18 21.98
N ILE A 150 28.20 -7.90 23.07
CA ILE A 150 28.51 -7.30 24.39
C ILE A 150 29.74 -6.38 24.31
N ASP A 151 30.75 -6.76 23.52
CA ASP A 151 31.96 -5.98 23.30
C ASP A 151 31.79 -4.86 22.25
N GLY A 152 30.61 -4.78 21.61
CA GLY A 152 30.30 -3.83 20.54
C GLY A 152 31.06 -4.06 19.23
N SER A 153 31.83 -5.14 19.10
CA SER A 153 32.62 -5.43 17.89
C SER A 153 31.78 -5.93 16.71
N TYR A 154 30.56 -6.40 16.97
CA TYR A 154 29.62 -6.87 15.96
C TYR A 154 28.26 -6.16 16.11
N ARG A 155 27.72 -5.66 15.00
CA ARG A 155 26.38 -5.06 14.92
C ARG A 155 25.56 -5.73 13.84
N GLU A 156 24.33 -6.09 14.18
CA GLU A 156 23.37 -6.68 13.26
C GLU A 156 22.07 -5.85 13.24
N PHE A 157 21.64 -5.44 12.05
CA PHE A 157 20.31 -4.88 11.83
C PHE A 157 19.41 -5.93 11.18
N ARG A 158 18.30 -6.26 11.85
CA ARG A 158 17.28 -7.14 11.30
C ARG A 158 16.11 -6.30 10.82
N TRP A 159 15.92 -6.29 9.51
CA TRP A 159 14.85 -5.57 8.83
C TRP A 159 13.60 -6.45 8.75
N PRO A 160 12.52 -6.08 9.47
CA PRO A 160 11.26 -6.83 9.43
C PRO A 160 10.53 -6.71 8.10
N SER A 161 10.00 -7.83 7.61
CA SER A 161 9.23 -7.91 6.38
C SER A 161 7.98 -8.77 6.55
N ASN A 162 6.84 -8.27 6.06
CA ASN A 162 5.58 -9.02 6.01
C ASN A 162 5.48 -9.90 4.75
N SER A 163 6.52 -9.95 3.91
CA SER A 163 6.40 -10.40 2.50
C SER A 163 7.51 -11.30 1.98
N LEU A 164 8.38 -11.84 2.84
CA LEU A 164 9.57 -12.58 2.40
C LEU A 164 9.29 -13.83 1.54
N GLY A 165 8.15 -14.49 1.73
CA GLY A 165 7.66 -15.59 0.88
C GLY A 165 6.72 -15.19 -0.26
N ASN A 166 6.46 -13.90 -0.48
CA ASN A 166 5.51 -13.43 -1.48
C ASN A 166 6.21 -13.19 -2.83
N ARG A 167 5.57 -13.58 -3.94
CA ARG A 167 5.97 -13.17 -5.31
C ARG A 167 6.03 -11.65 -5.49
N ARG A 168 5.35 -10.88 -4.63
CA ARG A 168 5.42 -9.41 -4.50
C ARG A 168 6.44 -8.92 -3.47
N ARG A 169 7.40 -9.76 -3.05
CA ARG A 169 8.51 -9.33 -2.19
C ARG A 169 9.09 -8.07 -2.78
N ARG A 170 8.99 -6.98 -2.01
CA ARG A 170 9.65 -5.73 -2.38
C ARG A 170 11.14 -5.99 -2.29
N ARG A 171 11.85 -5.87 -3.42
CA ARG A 171 13.31 -5.84 -3.40
C ARG A 171 13.73 -4.50 -2.81
N HIS A 172 14.56 -4.55 -1.77
CA HIS A 172 15.19 -3.35 -1.22
C HIS A 172 16.13 -2.76 -2.26
N SER A 173 16.05 -1.45 -2.50
CA SER A 173 16.93 -0.79 -3.47
C SER A 173 18.39 -0.84 -3.01
N ALA A 174 19.33 -0.56 -3.92
CA ALA A 174 20.74 -0.43 -3.55
C ALA A 174 20.94 0.67 -2.49
N ALA A 175 20.28 1.82 -2.66
CA ALA A 175 20.28 2.93 -1.72
C ALA A 175 19.77 2.54 -0.32
N GLU A 176 18.68 1.77 -0.24
CA GLU A 176 18.14 1.28 1.04
C GLU A 176 19.14 0.39 1.77
N ARG A 177 19.71 -0.61 1.07
CA ARG A 177 20.69 -1.52 1.66
C ARG A 177 21.94 -0.78 2.12
N ALA A 178 22.41 0.17 1.31
CA ALA A 178 23.57 1.01 1.61
C ALA A 178 23.35 1.90 2.83
N MET A 179 22.20 2.58 2.93
CA MET A 179 21.83 3.39 4.10
C MET A 179 21.69 2.53 5.36
N ALA A 180 21.06 1.36 5.26
CA ALA A 180 20.93 0.44 6.38
C ALA A 180 22.31 0.02 6.92
N ALA A 181 23.20 -0.46 6.05
CA ALA A 181 24.56 -0.84 6.43
C ALA A 181 25.33 0.32 7.08
N PHE A 182 25.25 1.52 6.48
CA PHE A 182 25.97 2.69 6.96
C PHE A 182 25.49 3.17 8.33
N VAL A 183 24.18 3.29 8.56
CA VAL A 183 23.66 3.71 9.86
C VAL A 183 23.92 2.64 10.92
N THR A 184 23.84 1.35 10.59
CA THR A 184 24.24 0.27 11.51
C THR A 184 25.70 0.39 11.93
N ALA A 185 26.60 0.66 10.99
CA ALA A 185 28.03 0.80 11.23
C ALA A 185 28.39 2.02 12.09
N TRP A 186 27.79 3.17 11.81
CA TRP A 186 28.27 4.47 12.32
C TRP A 186 27.37 5.13 13.37
N SER A 187 26.23 4.53 13.70
CA SER A 187 25.32 5.04 14.73
C SER A 187 25.94 5.10 16.12
N GLN A 188 25.45 6.05 16.92
CA GLN A 188 25.81 6.25 18.32
C GLN A 188 24.62 5.91 19.24
N PRO A 189 24.84 5.54 20.52
CA PRO A 189 26.14 5.41 21.20
C PRO A 189 26.84 4.06 20.93
N GLY A 190 28.15 4.01 21.18
CA GLY A 190 28.93 2.76 21.21
C GLY A 190 30.17 2.79 20.31
N PRO A 191 31.10 1.84 20.48
CA PRO A 191 32.32 1.76 19.65
C PRO A 191 31.97 1.46 18.20
N THR A 192 32.85 1.85 17.28
CA THR A 192 32.77 1.43 15.87
C THR A 192 32.95 -0.09 15.81
N PRO A 193 32.01 -0.85 15.22
CA PRO A 193 32.11 -2.29 15.13
C PRO A 193 33.21 -2.71 14.15
N ARG A 194 33.70 -3.95 14.25
CA ARG A 194 34.58 -4.57 13.25
C ARG A 194 33.79 -5.23 12.12
N ARG A 195 32.58 -5.71 12.42
CA ARG A 195 31.68 -6.35 11.46
C ARG A 195 30.27 -5.80 11.58
N VAL A 196 29.63 -5.63 10.43
CA VAL A 196 28.28 -5.10 10.28
C VAL A 196 27.50 -6.04 9.38
N ARG A 197 26.33 -6.47 9.85
CA ARG A 197 25.43 -7.32 9.08
C ARG A 197 24.04 -6.72 9.03
N VAL A 198 23.43 -6.78 7.85
CA VAL A 198 22.04 -6.40 7.62
C VAL A 198 21.32 -7.60 7.03
N VAL A 199 20.27 -8.05 7.71
CA VAL A 199 19.45 -9.18 7.27
C VAL A 199 17.99 -8.76 7.15
N GLU A 200 17.29 -9.30 6.16
CA GLU A 200 15.83 -9.23 6.11
C GLU A 200 15.24 -10.46 6.80
N PHE A 201 14.16 -10.29 7.56
CA PHE A 201 13.50 -11.41 8.23
C PHE A 201 11.98 -11.33 8.16
N GLY A 202 11.35 -12.50 7.98
CA GLY A 202 9.96 -12.63 7.57
C GLY A 202 9.09 -13.04 8.74
N PHE A 203 8.07 -12.24 9.06
CA PHE A 203 7.16 -12.56 10.16
C PHE A 203 6.17 -13.69 9.86
N LEU A 204 6.02 -14.07 8.59
CA LEU A 204 5.04 -15.08 8.17
C LEU A 204 5.57 -16.52 8.32
N ASP A 205 6.76 -16.75 7.80
CA ASP A 205 7.36 -18.07 7.56
C ASP A 205 8.64 -18.30 8.35
N GLY A 206 9.17 -17.28 9.05
CA GLY A 206 10.32 -17.41 9.95
C GLY A 206 11.62 -17.80 9.28
N ARG A 207 11.68 -17.69 7.95
CA ARG A 207 12.89 -17.97 7.22
C ARG A 207 13.64 -16.65 7.04
N PRO A 208 14.82 -16.47 7.67
CA PRO A 208 15.69 -15.39 7.25
C PRO A 208 16.03 -15.61 5.78
N ASP A 209 16.17 -14.52 5.01
CA ASP A 209 16.77 -14.66 3.67
C ASP A 209 18.15 -15.31 3.87
N PRO A 210 18.49 -16.42 3.18
CA PRO A 210 19.79 -17.06 3.31
C PRO A 210 20.94 -16.10 2.97
N THR A 211 20.67 -15.05 2.19
CA THR A 211 21.66 -14.04 1.82
C THR A 211 21.42 -12.75 2.60
N PRO A 212 22.38 -12.27 3.40
CA PRO A 212 22.27 -10.97 4.04
C PRO A 212 22.17 -9.86 2.98
N LEU A 213 21.42 -8.79 3.29
CA LEU A 213 21.38 -7.59 2.47
C LEU A 213 22.74 -6.88 2.44
N PHE A 214 23.53 -7.05 3.51
CA PHE A 214 24.91 -6.59 3.64
C PHE A 214 25.63 -7.40 4.72
N ASP A 215 26.90 -7.76 4.51
CA ASP A 215 27.78 -8.33 5.53
C ASP A 215 29.21 -7.88 5.22
N GLY A 216 29.82 -7.12 6.11
CA GLY A 216 31.13 -6.51 5.86
C GLY A 216 31.60 -5.58 6.97
N THR A 217 32.54 -4.70 6.62
CA THR A 217 33.19 -3.74 7.51
C THR A 217 32.51 -2.36 7.48
N PRO A 218 32.73 -1.49 8.48
CA PRO A 218 32.26 -0.10 8.46
C PRO A 218 32.74 0.70 7.25
N GLU A 219 33.96 0.44 6.77
CA GLU A 219 34.56 1.08 5.61
C GLU A 219 33.85 0.69 4.32
N GLU A 220 33.56 -0.61 4.13
CA GLU A 220 32.77 -1.09 2.99
C GLU A 220 31.36 -0.51 3.00
N ALA A 221 30.72 -0.44 4.16
CA ALA A 221 29.41 0.20 4.31
C ALA A 221 29.44 1.69 3.92
N ARG A 222 30.52 2.42 4.26
CA ARG A 222 30.71 3.83 3.88
C ARG A 222 30.95 4.00 2.38
N VAL A 223 31.75 3.14 1.77
CA VAL A 223 31.97 3.14 0.31
C VAL A 223 30.65 2.92 -0.42
N LEU A 224 29.89 1.90 0.00
CA LEU A 224 28.59 1.57 -0.58
C LEU A 224 27.59 2.72 -0.41
N PHE A 225 27.55 3.35 0.77
CA PHE A 225 26.69 4.51 1.03
C PHE A 225 26.97 5.69 0.11
N ASN A 226 28.26 6.02 -0.06
CA ASN A 226 28.66 7.12 -0.93
C ASN A 226 28.30 6.86 -2.40
N ALA A 227 28.40 5.61 -2.84
CA ALA A 227 28.09 5.22 -4.22
C ALA A 227 26.58 5.15 -4.50
N GLU A 228 25.79 4.59 -3.58
CA GLU A 228 24.41 4.18 -3.88
C GLU A 228 23.33 5.07 -3.20
N ALA A 229 23.63 5.71 -2.07
CA ALA A 229 22.60 6.35 -1.24
C ALA A 229 22.59 7.88 -1.30
N LEU A 230 23.74 8.54 -1.52
CA LEU A 230 23.85 10.00 -1.39
C LEU A 230 22.91 10.77 -2.33
N ASP A 231 22.86 10.41 -3.61
CA ASP A 231 22.04 11.11 -4.59
C ASP A 231 20.54 10.87 -4.38
N VAL A 232 20.17 9.63 -4.02
CA VAL A 232 18.79 9.26 -3.69
C VAL A 232 18.33 10.00 -2.41
N LEU A 233 19.20 10.11 -1.41
CA LEU A 233 18.95 10.89 -0.20
C LEU A 233 18.75 12.37 -0.50
N SER A 234 19.62 12.95 -1.33
CA SER A 234 19.52 14.34 -1.75
C SER A 234 18.16 14.59 -2.43
N THR A 235 17.76 13.70 -3.34
CA THR A 235 16.49 13.77 -4.07
C THR A 235 15.28 13.64 -3.14
N ALA A 236 15.30 12.67 -2.21
CA ALA A 236 14.23 12.47 -1.24
C ALA A 236 13.99 13.69 -0.32
N VAL A 237 15.05 14.46 -0.06
CA VAL A 237 15.03 15.66 0.79
C VAL A 237 14.64 16.92 0.02
N ASP A 238 15.15 17.07 -1.21
CA ASP A 238 14.84 18.20 -2.09
C ASP A 238 13.36 18.17 -2.50
N GLY A 239 12.78 16.97 -2.56
CA GLY A 239 11.40 16.74 -2.95
C GLY A 239 11.27 16.67 -4.46
N GLY A 240 10.10 17.00 -4.96
CA GLY A 240 9.79 16.94 -6.38
C GLY A 240 8.31 17.19 -6.59
N GLU A 241 7.77 16.61 -7.64
CA GLU A 241 6.35 16.73 -7.94
C GLU A 241 5.49 16.02 -6.89
N TYR A 242 4.25 16.51 -6.77
CA TYR A 242 3.22 15.78 -6.07
C TYR A 242 2.79 14.60 -6.94
N SER A 243 2.87 13.40 -6.39
CA SER A 243 2.40 12.18 -7.05
C SER A 243 1.27 11.54 -6.22
N PRO A 244 0.02 12.01 -6.34
CA PRO A 244 -1.13 11.37 -5.71
C PRO A 244 -1.27 9.91 -6.16
N GLY A 245 -1.52 9.02 -5.22
CA GLY A 245 -1.68 7.59 -5.51
C GLY A 245 -1.70 6.75 -4.25
N ARG A 246 -1.10 5.55 -4.29
CA ARG A 246 -1.11 4.62 -3.15
C ARG A 246 -0.41 5.21 -1.92
N ALA A 247 0.61 6.04 -2.12
CA ALA A 247 1.27 6.81 -1.07
C ALA A 247 0.29 7.69 -0.24
N CYS A 248 -0.84 8.11 -0.81
CA CYS A 248 -1.83 8.93 -0.13
C CYS A 248 -2.57 8.19 0.99
N ARG A 249 -2.54 6.85 1.01
CA ARG A 249 -3.27 6.00 1.97
C ARG A 249 -2.96 6.29 3.43
N SER A 250 -1.71 6.66 3.75
CA SER A 250 -1.25 7.05 5.09
C SER A 250 -0.61 8.45 5.11
N CYS A 251 -0.74 9.21 4.02
CA CYS A 251 -0.16 10.54 3.93
C CYS A 251 -0.88 11.51 4.88
N ARG A 252 -0.16 11.96 5.91
CA ARG A 252 -0.67 12.96 6.87
C ARG A 252 -0.88 14.35 6.26
N PHE A 253 -0.36 14.61 5.06
CA PHE A 253 -0.42 15.91 4.41
C PHE A 253 -1.59 16.06 3.44
N THR A 254 -2.41 15.02 3.24
CA THR A 254 -3.47 15.04 2.22
C THR A 254 -4.43 16.21 2.38
N ALA A 255 -4.75 16.64 3.60
CA ALA A 255 -5.65 17.77 3.86
C ALA A 255 -5.16 19.13 3.32
N VAL A 256 -3.86 19.28 3.11
CA VAL A 256 -3.21 20.50 2.60
C VAL A 256 -2.47 20.28 1.29
N CYS A 257 -2.64 19.10 0.68
CA CYS A 257 -1.96 18.75 -0.57
C CYS A 257 -2.67 19.44 -1.75
N PRO A 258 -2.00 20.33 -2.50
CA PRO A 258 -2.62 21.01 -3.64
C PRO A 258 -2.96 20.07 -4.80
N ALA A 259 -2.29 18.93 -4.90
CA ALA A 259 -2.51 17.94 -5.96
C ALA A 259 -3.64 16.94 -5.67
N VAL A 260 -4.28 17.02 -4.50
CA VAL A 260 -5.44 16.17 -4.17
C VAL A 260 -6.71 17.03 -4.25
N PRO A 261 -7.55 16.86 -5.28
CA PRO A 261 -8.79 17.60 -5.42
C PRO A 261 -9.73 17.33 -4.24
N LYS A 262 -10.40 18.39 -3.80
CA LYS A 262 -11.41 18.35 -2.73
C LYS A 262 -12.79 18.22 -3.35
N ILE A 263 -13.55 17.21 -2.94
CA ILE A 263 -14.88 16.93 -3.48
C ILE A 263 -15.83 16.57 -2.34
N GLY A 264 -16.44 17.60 -1.75
CA GLY A 264 -17.35 17.43 -0.64
C GLY A 264 -18.57 16.58 -0.99
N GLY A 265 -18.92 15.66 -0.10
CA GLY A 265 -20.14 14.87 -0.17
C GLY A 265 -20.13 13.80 -1.26
N LEU A 266 -18.95 13.44 -1.78
CA LEU A 266 -18.77 12.35 -2.74
C LEU A 266 -19.27 11.01 -2.16
N LEU A 267 -19.00 10.76 -0.88
CA LEU A 267 -19.39 9.51 -0.21
C LEU A 267 -20.78 9.56 0.43
N GLY A 268 -21.45 10.71 0.40
CA GLY A 268 -22.82 10.87 0.90
C GLY A 268 -22.99 10.72 2.41
N VAL A 269 -21.92 10.91 3.19
CA VAL A 269 -21.93 10.85 4.67
C VAL A 269 -21.30 12.11 5.28
N GLN A 270 -21.75 12.50 6.47
CA GLN A 270 -21.19 13.60 7.25
C GLN A 270 -20.46 13.02 8.47
N ALA A 271 -19.15 13.19 8.51
CA ALA A 271 -18.27 12.67 9.56
C ALA A 271 -17.00 13.54 9.72
N ARG A 272 -17.18 14.87 9.63
CA ARG A 272 -16.10 15.89 9.66
C ARG A 272 -15.30 15.88 10.95
N ASP A 273 -15.92 15.39 12.01
CA ASP A 273 -15.41 15.26 13.37
C ASP A 273 -14.82 13.88 13.64
N ARG A 274 -14.57 13.04 12.63
CA ARG A 274 -13.97 11.70 12.80
C ARG A 274 -12.57 11.61 12.15
N PRO A 275 -11.72 10.65 12.55
CA PRO A 275 -10.37 10.48 12.02
C PRO A 275 -10.33 10.30 10.50
N LEU A 276 -9.27 10.82 9.86
CA LEU A 276 -9.14 10.77 8.40
C LEU A 276 -8.88 9.33 7.92
N ARG A 277 -9.87 8.67 7.34
CA ARG A 277 -9.73 7.31 6.81
C ARG A 277 -9.46 7.30 5.30
N THR A 278 -9.12 6.12 4.79
CA THR A 278 -9.00 5.87 3.35
C THR A 278 -10.06 4.86 2.94
N TRP A 279 -10.83 5.20 1.91
CA TRP A 279 -11.87 4.38 1.34
C TRP A 279 -11.59 4.11 -0.15
N SER A 280 -11.89 2.89 -0.59
CA SER A 280 -11.89 2.49 -1.99
C SER A 280 -13.01 1.48 -2.24
N PRO A 281 -13.47 1.30 -3.49
CA PRO A 281 -14.45 0.26 -3.84
C PRO A 281 -14.02 -1.16 -3.40
N THR A 282 -12.71 -1.44 -3.46
CA THR A 282 -12.17 -2.74 -3.03
C THR A 282 -12.24 -2.91 -1.51
N SER A 283 -11.85 -1.89 -0.72
CA SER A 283 -11.98 -1.98 0.74
C SER A 283 -13.45 -2.01 1.18
N ALA A 284 -14.33 -1.33 0.47
CA ALA A 284 -15.78 -1.36 0.72
C ALA A 284 -16.36 -2.78 0.58
N ARG A 285 -15.97 -3.51 -0.47
CA ARG A 285 -16.38 -4.91 -0.66
C ARG A 285 -15.86 -5.81 0.47
N SER A 286 -14.59 -5.65 0.85
CA SER A 286 -14.02 -6.39 1.98
C SER A 286 -14.77 -6.12 3.28
N TYR A 287 -15.09 -4.84 3.56
CA TYR A 287 -15.83 -4.46 4.77
C TYR A 287 -17.25 -5.03 4.77
N ARG A 288 -17.95 -4.93 3.63
CA ARG A 288 -19.31 -5.48 3.47
C ARG A 288 -19.37 -6.98 3.79
N GLU A 289 -18.35 -7.73 3.39
CA GLU A 289 -18.26 -9.16 3.71
C GLU A 289 -17.92 -9.39 5.18
N CYS A 290 -16.91 -8.69 5.70
CA CYS A 290 -16.52 -8.76 7.11
C CYS A 290 -15.67 -7.53 7.51
N PRO A 291 -16.08 -6.74 8.51
CA PRO A 291 -15.31 -5.58 9.00
C PRO A 291 -13.87 -5.92 9.40
N ALA A 292 -13.67 -7.02 10.13
CA ALA A 292 -12.34 -7.47 10.54
C ALA A 292 -11.43 -7.77 9.34
N ARG A 293 -11.97 -8.37 8.26
CA ARG A 293 -11.20 -8.63 7.04
C ARG A 293 -10.69 -7.32 6.43
N SER A 294 -11.55 -6.31 6.35
CA SER A 294 -11.18 -4.98 5.85
C SER A 294 -10.07 -4.35 6.69
N TYR A 295 -10.18 -4.41 8.02
CA TYR A 295 -9.17 -3.86 8.94
C TYR A 295 -7.81 -4.56 8.82
N LEU A 296 -7.79 -5.90 8.82
CA LEU A 296 -6.55 -6.68 8.77
C LEU A 296 -5.83 -6.52 7.43
N ARG A 297 -6.56 -6.47 6.30
CA ARG A 297 -5.99 -6.09 5.00
C ARG A 297 -5.45 -4.67 5.04
N ALA A 298 -6.14 -3.76 5.72
CA ALA A 298 -5.70 -2.37 5.80
C ALA A 298 -4.45 -2.16 6.63
N SER A 299 -4.25 -3.05 7.60
CA SER A 299 -3.08 -3.15 8.47
C SER A 299 -1.87 -3.81 7.79
N MET A 300 -1.99 -4.18 6.50
CA MET A 300 -0.93 -4.79 5.68
C MET A 300 -0.36 -6.08 6.31
N LEU A 301 -1.21 -6.84 7.01
CA LEU A 301 -0.82 -8.15 7.53
C LEU A 301 -0.63 -9.13 6.37
N PRO A 302 0.26 -10.13 6.51
CA PRO A 302 0.44 -11.16 5.50
C PRO A 302 -0.88 -11.90 5.22
N VAL A 303 -1.13 -12.26 3.96
CA VAL A 303 -2.35 -12.97 3.54
C VAL A 303 -2.02 -14.40 3.14
N ASP A 304 -3.03 -15.27 3.15
CA ASP A 304 -2.96 -16.59 2.53
C ASP A 304 -2.94 -16.43 1.00
N GLU A 305 -1.75 -16.60 0.42
CA GLU A 305 -1.52 -16.49 -1.02
C GLU A 305 -2.30 -17.53 -1.83
N ALA A 306 -2.59 -18.72 -1.30
CA ALA A 306 -3.38 -19.71 -2.02
C ALA A 306 -4.82 -19.25 -2.23
N VAL A 307 -5.35 -18.46 -1.29
CA VAL A 307 -6.69 -17.86 -1.37
C VAL A 307 -6.67 -16.61 -2.24
N GLU A 308 -5.77 -15.65 -1.95
CA GLU A 308 -5.64 -14.37 -2.69
C GLU A 308 -5.23 -14.58 -4.16
N ARG A 309 -4.44 -15.63 -4.42
CA ARG A 309 -3.91 -16.01 -5.73
C ARG A 309 -4.37 -17.37 -6.20
N ASN A 310 -5.64 -17.68 -5.95
CA ASN A 310 -6.30 -18.77 -6.63
C ASN A 310 -6.21 -18.61 -8.17
N ALA A 311 -6.37 -19.72 -8.89
CA ALA A 311 -6.17 -19.81 -10.33
C ALA A 311 -6.99 -18.77 -11.13
N SER A 312 -8.23 -18.50 -10.72
CA SER A 312 -9.07 -17.50 -11.39
C SER A 312 -8.58 -16.06 -11.16
N ALA A 313 -8.07 -15.76 -9.96
CA ALA A 313 -7.52 -14.45 -9.64
C ALA A 313 -6.20 -14.20 -10.38
N GLU A 314 -5.34 -15.21 -10.50
CA GLU A 314 -4.10 -15.12 -11.30
C GLU A 314 -4.39 -14.91 -12.78
N ARG A 315 -5.32 -15.67 -13.37
CA ARG A 315 -5.75 -15.47 -14.77
C ARG A 315 -6.24 -14.04 -14.99
N GLY A 316 -7.12 -13.56 -14.09
CA GLY A 316 -7.63 -12.19 -14.18
C GLY A 316 -6.51 -11.15 -14.15
N ARG A 317 -5.54 -11.27 -13.23
CA ARG A 317 -4.39 -10.37 -13.17
C ARG A 317 -3.52 -10.41 -14.43
N ALA A 318 -3.23 -11.60 -14.95
CA ALA A 318 -2.46 -11.75 -16.19
C ALA A 318 -3.16 -11.05 -17.37
N VAL A 319 -4.48 -11.21 -17.50
CA VAL A 319 -5.28 -10.53 -18.53
C VAL A 319 -5.22 -9.00 -18.36
N HIS A 320 -5.41 -8.49 -17.14
CA HIS A 320 -5.35 -7.04 -16.88
C HIS A 320 -3.96 -6.46 -17.19
N ASP A 321 -2.88 -7.10 -16.71
CA ASP A 321 -1.51 -6.64 -16.94
C ASP A 321 -1.18 -6.62 -18.44
N TYR A 322 -1.61 -7.64 -19.19
CA TYR A 322 -1.42 -7.68 -20.64
C TYR A 322 -2.16 -6.55 -21.34
N LEU A 323 -3.45 -6.35 -21.04
CA LEU A 323 -4.24 -5.26 -21.62
C LEU A 323 -3.65 -3.89 -21.28
N ALA A 324 -3.21 -3.71 -20.03
CA ALA A 324 -2.57 -2.48 -19.61
C ALA A 324 -1.25 -2.24 -20.37
N ALA A 325 -0.44 -3.28 -20.60
CA ALA A 325 0.79 -3.17 -21.39
C ALA A 325 0.51 -2.81 -22.86
N CYS A 326 -0.48 -3.46 -23.48
CA CYS A 326 -0.93 -3.13 -24.84
C CYS A 326 -1.38 -1.67 -24.93
N HIS A 327 -2.26 -1.23 -24.03
CA HIS A 327 -2.83 0.13 -24.05
C HIS A 327 -1.84 1.22 -23.62
N LYS A 328 -0.69 0.88 -23.01
CA LYS A 328 0.40 1.84 -22.70
C LYS A 328 1.35 2.06 -23.87
N THR A 329 1.33 1.19 -24.88
CA THR A 329 2.28 1.25 -26.00
C THR A 329 1.92 2.43 -26.91
N VAL A 330 2.90 3.28 -27.22
CA VAL A 330 2.74 4.43 -28.13
C VAL A 330 3.49 4.14 -29.45
N PRO A 331 2.87 4.34 -30.63
CA PRO A 331 1.50 4.77 -30.85
C PRO A 331 0.48 3.73 -30.36
N HIS A 332 -0.68 4.21 -29.89
CA HIS A 332 -1.77 3.34 -29.42
C HIS A 332 -2.26 2.47 -30.56
N ASN A 333 -2.38 1.17 -30.30
CA ASN A 333 -2.90 0.21 -31.26
C ASN A 333 -4.04 -0.59 -30.61
N ALA A 334 -5.07 -0.87 -31.39
CA ALA A 334 -6.11 -1.79 -30.98
C ALA A 334 -5.55 -3.18 -30.70
N CYS A 335 -6.08 -3.84 -29.67
CA CYS A 335 -5.77 -5.22 -29.37
C CYS A 335 -6.15 -6.11 -30.56
N GLY A 336 -5.27 -7.04 -30.92
CA GLY A 336 -5.46 -7.95 -32.06
C GLY A 336 -6.20 -9.24 -31.69
N LEU A 337 -6.88 -9.84 -32.68
CA LEU A 337 -7.53 -11.15 -32.55
C LEU A 337 -6.50 -12.31 -32.43
N VAL A 338 -5.24 -12.07 -32.76
CA VAL A 338 -4.15 -13.04 -32.56
C VAL A 338 -3.44 -12.67 -31.27
N VAL A 339 -3.68 -13.45 -30.21
CA VAL A 339 -3.06 -13.25 -28.91
C VAL A 339 -1.74 -13.99 -28.89
N PRO A 340 -0.60 -13.30 -28.69
CA PRO A 340 0.71 -13.93 -28.68
C PRO A 340 0.95 -14.67 -27.36
N ASP A 341 1.68 -15.78 -27.36
CA ASP A 341 1.95 -16.59 -26.15
C ASP A 341 2.65 -15.81 -25.02
N VAL A 342 3.34 -14.72 -25.36
CA VAL A 342 4.00 -13.84 -24.38
C VAL A 342 3.04 -13.05 -23.49
N TRP A 343 1.72 -13.13 -23.71
CA TRP A 343 0.72 -12.39 -22.94
C TRP A 343 0.76 -12.72 -21.44
N LEU A 344 1.25 -13.90 -21.07
CA LEU A 344 1.41 -14.32 -19.68
C LEU A 344 2.41 -13.47 -18.89
N GLY A 345 3.38 -12.81 -19.54
CA GLY A 345 4.44 -12.07 -18.84
C GLY A 345 5.12 -12.90 -17.74
N ASN A 346 4.98 -12.49 -16.48
CA ASN A 346 5.57 -13.17 -15.31
C ASN A 346 4.61 -14.12 -14.58
N TYR A 347 3.43 -14.39 -15.14
CA TYR A 347 2.43 -15.26 -14.54
C TYR A 347 2.65 -16.72 -14.92
N ALA A 348 2.48 -17.60 -13.94
CA ALA A 348 2.44 -19.05 -14.15
C ALA A 348 1.00 -19.53 -13.94
N LEU A 349 0.34 -19.92 -15.04
CA LEU A 349 -1.03 -20.41 -15.06
C LEU A 349 -1.05 -21.90 -15.42
N ALA A 350 -2.04 -22.64 -14.92
CA ALA A 350 -2.35 -23.96 -15.44
C ALA A 350 -2.88 -23.87 -16.88
N ASP A 351 -2.73 -24.94 -17.66
CA ASP A 351 -3.05 -24.95 -19.09
C ASP A 351 -4.49 -24.53 -19.39
N ASP A 352 -5.46 -24.96 -18.59
CA ASP A 352 -6.87 -24.60 -18.73
C ASP A 352 -7.10 -23.09 -18.52
N GLN A 353 -6.39 -22.48 -17.56
CA GLN A 353 -6.44 -21.04 -17.30
C GLN A 353 -5.71 -20.24 -18.37
N HIS A 354 -4.63 -20.78 -18.92
CA HIS A 354 -3.91 -20.18 -20.04
C HIS A 354 -4.79 -20.14 -21.30
N VAL A 355 -5.36 -21.28 -21.70
CA VAL A 355 -6.27 -21.37 -22.85
C VAL A 355 -7.45 -20.43 -22.69
N LEU A 356 -8.09 -20.44 -21.51
CA LEU A 356 -9.18 -19.52 -21.22
C LEU A 356 -8.73 -18.06 -21.30
N GLY A 357 -7.59 -17.69 -20.72
CA GLY A 357 -7.07 -16.31 -20.77
C GLY A 357 -6.86 -15.81 -22.21
N SER A 358 -6.26 -16.63 -23.06
CA SER A 358 -6.09 -16.31 -24.50
C SER A 358 -7.43 -16.10 -25.20
N GLU A 359 -8.43 -16.95 -24.91
CA GLU A 359 -9.79 -16.80 -25.45
C GLU A 359 -10.45 -15.50 -24.98
N LEU A 360 -10.33 -15.15 -23.69
CA LEU A 360 -10.86 -13.89 -23.17
C LEU A 360 -10.24 -12.66 -23.84
N LEU A 361 -8.92 -12.69 -24.09
CA LEU A 361 -8.20 -11.61 -24.76
C LEU A 361 -8.63 -11.43 -26.23
N ARG A 362 -8.97 -12.53 -26.92
CA ARG A 362 -9.56 -12.44 -28.27
C ARG A 362 -10.88 -11.69 -28.28
N PHE A 363 -11.75 -11.94 -27.30
CA PHE A 363 -13.03 -11.23 -27.22
C PHE A 363 -12.86 -9.76 -26.82
N HIS A 364 -11.85 -9.42 -26.04
CA HIS A 364 -11.52 -8.01 -25.79
C HIS A 364 -11.21 -7.25 -27.08
N ALA A 365 -10.47 -7.87 -28.01
CA ALA A 365 -10.12 -7.24 -29.29
C ALA A 365 -11.34 -6.78 -30.10
N GLU A 366 -12.49 -7.46 -29.98
CA GLU A 366 -13.74 -7.10 -30.67
C GLU A 366 -14.37 -5.80 -30.13
N VAL A 367 -14.09 -5.46 -28.87
CA VAL A 367 -14.65 -4.29 -28.16
C VAL A 367 -13.57 -3.32 -27.68
N CYS A 368 -12.35 -3.43 -28.21
CA CYS A 368 -11.20 -2.68 -27.73
C CYS A 368 -11.41 -1.18 -27.94
N PRO A 369 -11.37 -0.35 -26.88
CA PRO A 369 -11.63 1.08 -26.99
C PRO A 369 -10.55 1.82 -27.78
N MET A 370 -9.34 1.25 -27.90
CA MET A 370 -8.25 1.84 -28.67
C MET A 370 -8.55 1.93 -30.18
N LEU A 371 -9.61 1.27 -30.68
CA LEU A 371 -10.11 1.46 -32.04
C LEU A 371 -10.60 2.89 -32.32
N TYR A 372 -10.94 3.64 -31.27
CA TYR A 372 -11.56 4.96 -31.36
C TYR A 372 -10.69 6.09 -30.77
N VAL A 373 -9.48 5.76 -30.33
CA VAL A 373 -8.56 6.71 -29.71
C VAL A 373 -7.70 7.37 -30.78
N GLU A 374 -7.64 8.71 -30.77
CA GLU A 374 -6.89 9.48 -31.75
C GLU A 374 -5.49 9.88 -31.25
N SER A 375 -5.35 10.22 -29.96
CA SER A 375 -4.08 10.70 -29.38
C SER A 375 -3.63 9.89 -28.16
N SER A 376 -2.33 9.97 -27.87
CA SER A 376 -1.78 9.37 -26.65
C SER A 376 -2.29 10.01 -25.35
N GLU A 377 -2.62 11.30 -25.39
CA GLU A 377 -3.18 12.06 -24.25
C GLU A 377 -4.62 11.68 -23.93
N ASP A 378 -5.29 11.03 -24.88
CA ASP A 378 -6.68 10.59 -24.79
C ASP A 378 -6.83 9.27 -24.03
N VAL A 379 -5.74 8.71 -23.51
CA VAL A 379 -5.75 7.45 -22.78
C VAL A 379 -4.96 7.56 -21.49
N ARG A 380 -5.58 7.13 -20.40
CA ARG A 380 -4.91 6.92 -19.12
C ARG A 380 -5.17 5.48 -18.71
N VAL A 381 -4.13 4.66 -18.77
CA VAL A 381 -4.18 3.26 -18.36
C VAL A 381 -3.93 3.18 -16.86
N GLU A 382 -4.86 2.58 -16.13
CA GLU A 382 -4.74 2.39 -14.68
C GLU A 382 -4.38 3.66 -13.88
N PRO A 383 -4.97 4.84 -14.15
CA PRO A 383 -4.59 6.07 -13.47
C PRO A 383 -4.95 5.99 -11.98
N SER A 384 -4.00 6.34 -11.12
CA SER A 384 -4.26 6.47 -9.69
C SER A 384 -4.97 7.78 -9.39
N LEU A 385 -6.26 7.71 -9.09
CA LEU A 385 -7.07 8.87 -8.73
C LEU A 385 -7.22 8.96 -7.21
N VAL A 386 -6.98 10.15 -6.67
CA VAL A 386 -7.09 10.44 -5.24
C VAL A 386 -7.91 11.68 -5.03
N TYR A 387 -8.94 11.59 -4.20
CA TYR A 387 -9.78 12.71 -3.81
C TYR A 387 -9.87 12.81 -2.29
N LEU A 388 -10.11 14.03 -1.80
CA LEU A 388 -10.45 14.29 -0.41
C LEU A 388 -11.94 14.65 -0.32
N ASP A 389 -12.73 13.77 0.30
CA ASP A 389 -14.07 14.13 0.75
C ASP A 389 -13.98 14.66 2.18
N GLU A 390 -13.97 16.00 2.29
CA GLU A 390 -13.86 16.70 3.57
C GLU A 390 -15.11 16.51 4.44
N GLU A 391 -16.27 16.18 3.85
CA GLU A 391 -17.51 15.95 4.59
C GLU A 391 -17.48 14.60 5.29
N ALA A 392 -17.00 13.57 4.58
CA ALA A 392 -16.80 12.24 5.13
C ALA A 392 -15.52 12.10 5.97
N SER A 393 -14.65 13.13 6.01
CA SER A 393 -13.28 13.04 6.54
C SER A 393 -12.58 11.79 6.01
N SER A 394 -12.60 11.63 4.69
CA SER A 394 -12.15 10.41 4.01
C SER A 394 -11.37 10.74 2.73
N ARG A 395 -10.30 9.98 2.50
CA ARG A 395 -9.57 9.94 1.24
C ARG A 395 -10.19 8.86 0.37
N VAL A 396 -10.56 9.20 -0.85
CA VAL A 396 -11.07 8.25 -1.83
C VAL A 396 -9.96 7.90 -2.78
N LEU A 397 -9.56 6.63 -2.80
CA LEU A 397 -8.55 6.09 -3.72
C LEU A 397 -9.25 5.15 -4.70
N VAL A 398 -9.06 5.40 -5.99
CA VAL A 398 -9.60 4.54 -7.05
C VAL A 398 -8.64 4.51 -8.23
N GLN A 399 -8.60 3.36 -8.90
CA GLN A 399 -7.78 3.11 -10.07
C GLN A 399 -8.68 2.41 -11.09
N PRO A 400 -9.36 3.15 -12.00
CA PRO A 400 -10.05 2.52 -13.12
C PRO A 400 -9.08 1.69 -13.94
N ASP A 401 -9.55 0.62 -14.57
CA ASP A 401 -8.70 -0.16 -15.49
C ASP A 401 -8.25 0.71 -16.68
N LEU A 402 -9.16 1.54 -17.19
CA LEU A 402 -8.88 2.48 -18.28
C LEU A 402 -9.75 3.73 -18.18
N LEU A 403 -9.15 4.89 -18.40
CA LEU A 403 -9.87 6.09 -18.85
C LEU A 403 -9.46 6.36 -20.29
N TYR A 404 -10.44 6.61 -21.15
CA TYR A 404 -10.16 7.08 -22.51
C TYR A 404 -11.11 8.20 -22.90
N ARG A 405 -10.71 9.01 -23.88
CA ARG A 405 -11.54 10.08 -24.44
C ARG A 405 -12.33 9.60 -25.65
N ASP A 406 -13.57 10.05 -25.69
CA ASP A 406 -14.46 9.93 -26.83
C ASP A 406 -14.94 11.33 -27.23
N GLY A 407 -14.22 11.95 -28.17
CA GLY A 407 -14.20 13.42 -28.30
C GLY A 407 -13.69 14.07 -27.01
N ASP A 408 -14.33 15.15 -26.55
CA ASP A 408 -13.95 15.87 -25.33
C ASP A 408 -14.45 15.21 -24.03
N SER A 409 -15.09 14.04 -24.11
CA SER A 409 -15.73 13.38 -22.96
C SER A 409 -14.87 12.24 -22.43
N TRP A 410 -14.72 12.16 -21.10
CA TRP A 410 -14.08 11.00 -20.47
C TRP A 410 -15.03 9.81 -20.38
N VAL A 411 -14.51 8.64 -20.73
CA VAL A 411 -15.14 7.34 -20.55
C VAL A 411 -14.36 6.56 -19.49
N TRP A 412 -15.08 6.10 -18.46
CA TRP A 412 -14.52 5.23 -17.41
C TRP A 412 -14.78 3.79 -17.78
N ARG A 413 -13.75 2.96 -17.93
CA ARG A 413 -13.91 1.53 -18.26
C ARG A 413 -13.32 0.62 -17.20
N GLU A 414 -14.11 -0.38 -16.83
CA GLU A 414 -13.73 -1.51 -15.98
C GLU A 414 -13.81 -2.80 -16.78
N VAL A 415 -12.79 -3.65 -16.68
CA VAL A 415 -12.73 -4.98 -17.28
C VAL A 415 -12.86 -6.02 -16.17
N LYS A 416 -13.64 -7.08 -16.39
CA LYS A 416 -13.75 -8.20 -15.46
C LYS A 416 -13.78 -9.52 -16.22
N THR A 417 -12.96 -10.47 -15.80
CA THR A 417 -12.97 -11.84 -16.36
C THR A 417 -13.91 -12.75 -15.58
N SER A 418 -14.67 -13.61 -16.26
CA SER A 418 -15.47 -14.65 -15.63
C SER A 418 -15.44 -15.95 -16.44
N ALA A 419 -15.26 -17.08 -15.76
CA ALA A 419 -15.38 -18.41 -16.38
C ALA A 419 -16.85 -18.85 -16.57
N ARG A 420 -17.83 -18.13 -15.98
CA ARG A 420 -19.25 -18.51 -16.00
C ARG A 420 -20.14 -17.33 -16.40
N ARG A 421 -21.26 -17.63 -17.06
CA ARG A 421 -22.37 -16.67 -17.22
C ARG A 421 -23.05 -16.47 -15.87
N ARG A 422 -22.81 -15.33 -15.23
CA ARG A 422 -23.54 -14.89 -14.04
C ARG A 422 -24.49 -13.76 -14.42
N ARG A 423 -25.74 -13.85 -13.97
CA ARG A 423 -26.66 -12.70 -13.99
C ARG A 423 -26.34 -11.82 -12.79
N PHE A 424 -26.18 -10.53 -13.03
CA PHE A 424 -26.03 -9.54 -11.97
C PHE A 424 -27.38 -9.33 -11.30
N GLN A 425 -27.41 -9.37 -9.97
CA GLN A 425 -28.64 -9.03 -9.23
C GLN A 425 -28.76 -7.52 -9.08
N ASP A 426 -27.66 -6.87 -8.72
CA ASP A 426 -27.52 -5.41 -8.70
C ASP A 426 -26.08 -5.08 -9.14
N LEU A 427 -25.97 -4.52 -10.35
CA LEU A 427 -24.69 -4.28 -11.00
C LEU A 427 -23.80 -3.31 -10.20
N LEU A 428 -24.39 -2.23 -9.69
CA LEU A 428 -23.66 -1.20 -8.95
C LEU A 428 -23.23 -1.71 -7.59
N TRP A 429 -24.06 -2.54 -6.95
CA TRP A 429 -23.71 -3.20 -5.69
C TRP A 429 -22.63 -4.26 -5.85
N ASP A 430 -22.69 -5.07 -6.91
CA ASP A 430 -21.70 -6.11 -7.20
C ASP A 430 -20.33 -5.51 -7.60
N TYR A 431 -20.38 -4.36 -8.29
CA TYR A 431 -19.19 -3.61 -8.75
C TYR A 431 -19.24 -2.13 -8.32
N PRO A 432 -18.94 -1.83 -7.03
CA PRO A 432 -19.04 -0.48 -6.49
C PRO A 432 -18.14 0.56 -7.17
N GLN A 433 -17.10 0.13 -7.89
CA GLN A 433 -16.26 1.01 -8.67
C GLN A 433 -17.04 1.70 -9.82
N LEU A 434 -18.10 1.06 -10.34
CA LEU A 434 -18.99 1.68 -11.32
C LEU A 434 -19.81 2.80 -10.68
N ALA A 435 -20.36 2.57 -9.48
CA ALA A 435 -21.10 3.59 -8.74
C ALA A 435 -20.22 4.80 -8.42
N LEU A 436 -18.96 4.57 -8.02
CA LEU A 436 -18.00 5.65 -7.81
C LEU A 436 -17.65 6.39 -9.12
N GLY A 437 -17.43 5.66 -10.22
CA GLY A 437 -17.17 6.24 -11.54
C GLY A 437 -18.32 7.15 -12.01
N LEU A 438 -19.56 6.72 -11.79
CA LEU A 438 -20.76 7.50 -12.11
C LEU A 438 -20.82 8.80 -11.29
N GLU A 439 -20.51 8.74 -9.99
CA GLU A 439 -20.49 9.93 -9.14
C GLU A 439 -19.36 10.90 -9.52
N LEU A 440 -18.17 10.40 -9.85
CA LEU A 440 -17.03 11.23 -10.27
C LEU A 440 -17.30 11.92 -11.61
N LEU A 441 -17.74 11.17 -12.63
CA LEU A 441 -18.09 11.73 -13.94
C LEU A 441 -19.29 12.69 -13.85
N GLY A 442 -20.35 12.31 -13.13
CA GLY A 442 -21.56 13.13 -12.97
C GLY A 442 -21.35 14.41 -12.15
N ARG A 443 -20.17 14.57 -11.52
CA ARG A 443 -19.73 15.79 -10.82
C ARG A 443 -18.67 16.58 -11.60
N GLY A 444 -18.23 16.07 -12.76
CA GLY A 444 -17.19 16.70 -13.57
C GLY A 444 -15.78 16.57 -12.99
N ALA A 445 -15.51 15.57 -12.15
CA ALA A 445 -14.24 15.45 -11.41
C ALA A 445 -12.99 15.16 -12.28
N LEU A 446 -13.18 14.85 -13.57
CA LEU A 446 -12.10 14.50 -14.51
C LEU A 446 -11.87 15.57 -15.61
N ASP A 447 -12.53 16.73 -15.52
CA ASP A 447 -12.38 17.87 -16.45
C ASP A 447 -12.62 17.52 -17.94
N GLY A 448 -13.85 17.09 -18.28
CA GLY A 448 -14.27 16.80 -19.65
C GLY A 448 -15.73 17.14 -19.92
N SER A 449 -16.12 17.15 -21.19
CA SER A 449 -17.50 17.42 -21.60
C SER A 449 -18.44 16.32 -21.11
N PRO A 450 -19.66 16.65 -20.66
CA PRO A 450 -20.64 15.65 -20.25
C PRO A 450 -21.29 14.92 -21.43
N ALA A 451 -21.17 15.44 -22.66
CA ALA A 451 -22.02 15.02 -23.79
C ALA A 451 -21.92 13.53 -24.16
N ARG A 452 -20.74 12.91 -24.00
CA ARG A 452 -20.50 11.50 -24.33
C ARG A 452 -19.88 10.72 -23.18
N SER A 453 -19.82 11.30 -21.98
CA SER A 453 -19.26 10.63 -20.81
C SER A 453 -20.14 9.48 -20.39
N ARG A 454 -19.49 8.37 -20.03
CA ARG A 454 -20.16 7.13 -19.63
C ARG A 454 -19.24 6.27 -18.77
N VAL A 455 -19.84 5.36 -18.02
CA VAL A 455 -19.15 4.28 -17.33
C VAL A 455 -19.44 2.98 -18.06
N GLU A 456 -18.38 2.28 -18.44
CA GLU A 456 -18.41 1.00 -19.13
C GLU A 456 -17.95 -0.12 -18.20
N LEU A 457 -18.70 -1.21 -18.16
CA LEU A 457 -18.25 -2.50 -17.64
C LEU A 457 -18.13 -3.48 -18.80
N GLU A 458 -16.93 -3.93 -19.05
CA GLU A 458 -16.62 -5.04 -19.95
C GLU A 458 -16.49 -6.33 -19.15
N VAL A 459 -17.30 -7.34 -19.48
CA VAL A 459 -17.22 -8.66 -18.86
C VAL A 459 -16.78 -9.68 -19.90
N LEU A 460 -15.52 -10.10 -19.81
CA LEU A 460 -14.93 -11.11 -20.67
C LEU A 460 -15.35 -12.51 -20.22
N ARG A 461 -15.94 -13.28 -21.13
CA ARG A 461 -16.46 -14.63 -20.89
C ARG A 461 -16.01 -15.57 -22.01
N PRO A 462 -16.02 -16.91 -21.79
CA PRO A 462 -15.73 -17.88 -22.85
C PRO A 462 -16.65 -17.76 -24.08
N GLY A 463 -17.84 -17.16 -23.92
CA GLY A 463 -18.79 -16.99 -25.02
C GLY A 463 -18.82 -15.60 -25.64
N GLY A 464 -17.86 -14.71 -25.34
CA GLY A 464 -17.83 -13.34 -25.85
C GLY A 464 -17.54 -12.27 -24.78
N ALA A 465 -17.50 -11.02 -25.23
CA ALA A 465 -17.43 -9.83 -24.36
C ALA A 465 -18.82 -9.20 -24.20
N ASP A 466 -19.29 -9.08 -22.95
CA ASP A 466 -20.49 -8.29 -22.63
C ASP A 466 -20.06 -6.86 -22.26
N LEU A 467 -20.45 -5.86 -23.07
CA LEU A 467 -20.19 -4.44 -22.78
C LEU A 467 -21.46 -3.74 -22.26
N ILE A 468 -21.44 -3.36 -20.98
CA ILE A 468 -22.54 -2.64 -20.33
C ILE A 468 -22.15 -1.17 -20.21
N THR A 469 -23.00 -0.27 -20.69
CA THR A 469 -22.79 1.17 -20.63
C THR A 469 -23.80 1.83 -19.70
N LEU A 470 -23.31 2.73 -18.84
CA LEU A 470 -24.10 3.47 -17.86
C LEU A 470 -23.91 4.97 -18.05
N ASP A 471 -25.01 5.70 -18.16
CA ASP A 471 -25.02 7.16 -18.28
C ASP A 471 -24.92 7.84 -16.89
N PRO A 472 -23.86 8.62 -16.61
CA PRO A 472 -23.66 9.36 -15.36
C PRO A 472 -24.59 10.58 -15.20
N PHE A 473 -25.37 10.94 -16.21
CA PHE A 473 -26.31 12.07 -16.16
C PHE A 473 -27.78 11.64 -16.09
N SER A 474 -28.09 10.37 -16.34
CA SER A 474 -29.41 9.80 -16.08
C SER A 474 -29.78 9.92 -14.59
N PRO A 475 -30.89 10.59 -14.22
CA PRO A 475 -31.25 10.81 -12.82
C PRO A 475 -31.39 9.51 -12.00
N GLY A 476 -31.98 8.47 -12.60
CA GLY A 476 -32.16 7.17 -11.94
C GLY A 476 -30.82 6.46 -11.69
N THR A 477 -29.93 6.46 -12.69
CA THR A 477 -28.59 5.87 -12.58
C THR A 477 -27.75 6.58 -11.51
N ARG A 478 -27.80 7.92 -11.47
CA ARG A 478 -27.11 8.71 -10.45
C ARG A 478 -27.63 8.44 -9.05
N GLN A 479 -28.94 8.41 -8.88
CA GLN A 479 -29.54 8.16 -7.58
C GLN A 479 -29.14 6.77 -7.06
N ALA A 480 -29.23 5.74 -7.92
CA ALA A 480 -28.79 4.39 -7.59
C ALA A 480 -27.30 4.33 -7.20
N ALA A 481 -26.42 5.03 -7.93
CA ALA A 481 -25.00 5.11 -7.60
C ALA A 481 -24.75 5.76 -6.23
N ARG A 482 -25.42 6.87 -5.92
CA ARG A 482 -25.34 7.54 -4.61
C ARG A 482 -25.79 6.64 -3.48
N ASP A 483 -26.91 5.95 -3.68
CA ASP A 483 -27.47 5.05 -2.67
C ASP A 483 -26.53 3.88 -2.39
N VAL A 484 -25.93 3.28 -3.43
CA VAL A 484 -24.93 2.23 -3.27
C VAL A 484 -23.68 2.72 -2.54
N VAL A 485 -23.10 3.85 -2.97
CA VAL A 485 -21.89 4.41 -2.31
C VAL A 485 -22.19 4.71 -0.84
N ARG A 486 -23.29 5.41 -0.55
CA ARG A 486 -23.68 5.74 0.82
C ARG A 486 -23.90 4.49 1.67
N ARG A 487 -24.60 3.47 1.14
CA ARG A 487 -24.84 2.20 1.85
C ARG A 487 -23.56 1.44 2.18
N LEU A 488 -22.53 1.55 1.34
CA LEU A 488 -21.22 0.93 1.57
C LEU A 488 -20.36 1.73 2.56
N VAL A 489 -20.48 3.06 2.56
CA VAL A 489 -19.64 3.93 3.38
C VAL A 489 -20.18 4.11 4.79
N ALA A 490 -21.49 4.31 4.94
CA ALA A 490 -22.11 4.66 6.23
C ALA A 490 -21.72 3.69 7.38
N PRO A 491 -21.92 2.36 7.26
CA PRO A 491 -21.55 1.46 8.35
C PRO A 491 -20.03 1.44 8.60
N TRP A 492 -19.21 1.45 7.54
CA TRP A 492 -17.75 1.51 7.65
C TRP A 492 -17.25 2.76 8.36
N ARG A 493 -17.96 3.88 8.18
CA ARG A 493 -17.58 5.14 8.78
C ARG A 493 -17.92 5.21 10.26
N GLU A 494 -19.00 4.55 10.66
CA GLU A 494 -19.48 4.51 12.04
C GLU A 494 -18.69 3.51 12.89
N ASP A 495 -18.13 2.47 12.28
CA ASP A 495 -17.43 1.39 12.95
C ASP A 495 -15.99 1.75 13.33
N ASP A 496 -15.69 1.71 14.64
CA ASP A 496 -14.33 1.87 15.18
C ASP A 496 -13.71 0.55 15.64
N LEU A 497 -14.51 -0.52 15.72
CA LEU A 497 -14.12 -1.78 16.35
C LEU A 497 -13.78 -2.86 15.32
N PHE A 498 -14.35 -2.78 14.11
CA PHE A 498 -14.12 -3.72 13.02
C PHE A 498 -14.40 -5.17 13.42
N ILE A 499 -15.50 -5.38 14.16
CA ILE A 499 -15.87 -6.69 14.71
C ILE A 499 -16.08 -7.70 13.57
N ALA A 500 -15.49 -8.89 13.72
CA ALA A 500 -15.66 -9.97 12.75
C ALA A 500 -17.14 -10.39 12.63
N THR A 501 -17.58 -10.70 11.41
CA THR A 501 -18.92 -11.25 11.14
C THR A 501 -18.77 -12.65 10.54
N PRO A 502 -18.68 -13.70 11.37
CA PRO A 502 -18.54 -15.09 10.89
C PRO A 502 -19.61 -15.49 9.87
N GLY A 503 -19.21 -16.21 8.82
CA GLY A 503 -20.11 -16.72 7.79
C GLY A 503 -19.41 -17.59 6.75
N ALA A 504 -20.12 -17.97 5.69
CA ALA A 504 -19.60 -18.88 4.65
C ALA A 504 -18.30 -18.40 3.97
N HIS A 505 -18.06 -17.09 3.96
CA HIS A 505 -16.87 -16.47 3.40
C HIS A 505 -15.59 -16.69 4.24
N CYS A 506 -15.69 -17.14 5.51
CA CYS A 506 -14.51 -17.35 6.36
C CYS A 506 -13.53 -18.38 5.79
N SER A 507 -14.03 -19.44 5.14
CA SER A 507 -13.22 -20.50 4.56
C SER A 507 -12.35 -20.03 3.38
N ALA A 508 -12.77 -18.94 2.73
CA ALA A 508 -12.08 -18.29 1.63
C ALA A 508 -11.56 -16.89 2.02
N CYS A 509 -11.41 -16.61 3.32
CA CYS A 509 -10.86 -15.35 3.80
C CYS A 509 -9.35 -15.47 3.96
N GLU A 510 -8.62 -14.70 3.15
CA GLU A 510 -7.16 -14.72 3.06
C GLU A 510 -6.46 -14.23 4.33
N VAL A 511 -7.16 -13.53 5.23
CA VAL A 511 -6.64 -13.11 6.54
C VAL A 511 -7.18 -13.95 7.70
N ALA A 512 -7.96 -15.01 7.41
CA ALA A 512 -8.64 -15.81 8.43
C ALA A 512 -7.68 -16.38 9.48
N ARG A 513 -6.43 -16.70 9.11
CA ARG A 513 -5.44 -17.23 10.05
C ARG A 513 -5.11 -16.28 11.22
N TRP A 514 -5.38 -14.99 11.06
CA TRP A 514 -5.20 -14.00 12.11
C TRP A 514 -6.50 -13.68 12.86
N CYS A 515 -7.65 -14.16 12.38
CA CYS A 515 -8.94 -13.86 12.97
C CYS A 515 -9.26 -14.82 14.12
N PRO A 516 -9.43 -14.35 15.36
CA PRO A 516 -9.81 -15.21 16.48
C PRO A 516 -11.16 -15.89 16.28
N SER A 517 -12.11 -15.23 15.59
CA SER A 517 -13.44 -15.78 15.29
C SER A 517 -13.42 -16.90 14.24
N ARG A 518 -12.26 -17.25 13.65
CA ARG A 518 -12.16 -18.35 12.68
C ARG A 518 -12.72 -19.66 13.23
N GLN A 519 -12.45 -19.98 14.49
CA GLN A 519 -12.92 -21.22 15.14
C GLN A 519 -14.47 -21.30 15.17
N GLN A 520 -15.15 -20.15 15.29
CA GLN A 520 -16.61 -20.09 15.24
C GLN A 520 -17.13 -20.37 13.81
N CYS A 521 -16.39 -19.94 12.78
CA CYS A 521 -16.75 -20.25 11.39
C CYS A 521 -16.55 -21.74 11.05
N ASP A 522 -15.53 -22.39 11.61
CA ASP A 522 -15.27 -23.82 11.40
C ASP A 522 -16.41 -24.68 11.99
N ALA A 523 -16.97 -24.28 13.14
CA ALA A 523 -18.16 -24.91 13.73
C ALA A 523 -19.42 -24.75 12.86
N ILE A 524 -19.68 -23.55 12.34
CA ILE A 524 -20.83 -23.28 11.44
C ILE A 524 -20.71 -24.06 10.12
N SER A 525 -19.49 -24.29 9.63
CA SER A 525 -19.23 -25.04 8.40
C SER A 525 -19.28 -26.56 8.59
N GLY A 526 -19.14 -27.04 9.83
CA GLY A 526 -19.22 -28.47 10.20
C GLY A 526 -20.64 -29.01 10.21
N ASP A 527 -21.63 -28.19 10.59
CA ASP A 527 -23.05 -28.56 10.61
C ASP A 527 -23.73 -28.50 9.21
N ALA A 528 -23.00 -28.09 8.17
CA ALA A 528 -23.49 -27.94 6.81
C ALA A 528 -22.93 -28.99 5.82
N ARG A 529 -22.31 -30.08 6.31
CA ARG A 529 -21.79 -31.19 5.48
C ARG A 529 -22.60 -32.46 5.60
#